data_AF-A0A7C6QLI6-F1
#
_entry.id   AF-A0A7C6QLI6-F1
#
_cell.length_a   1.000
_cell.length_b   1.000
_cell.length_c   1.000
_cell.angle_alpha   90.00
_cell.angle_beta   90.00
_cell.angle_gamma   90.00
#
_symmetry.space_group_name_H-M   'P 1'
#
loop_
_entity.id
_entity.type
_entity.pdbx_description
1 polymer ?
#
loop_
_entity_poly.entity_id
_entity_poly.type
_entity_poly.pdbx_seq_one_letter_code
_entity_poly.pdbx_strand_id
1 'polypeptide(L)' 'MQIKGRVYKFGDDIDTDQIIPARYMNTYDPAELAAHCMEDADPSFAGRVEPGAV' A
#
# COMPACT_ATOMS: atom_id res chain seq x y z
N MET A 1 0.97 -20.70 -11.67
CA MET A 1 1.99 -19.76 -11.14
C MET A 1 2.01 -19.89 -9.63
N GLN A 2 3.19 -19.95 -8.99
CA GLN A 2 3.32 -19.94 -7.52
C GLN A 2 3.94 -18.60 -7.08
N ILE A 3 3.34 -17.95 -6.08
CA ILE A 3 3.83 -16.70 -5.48
C ILE A 3 4.25 -17.01 -4.04
N LYS A 4 5.41 -16.51 -3.62
CA LYS A 4 5.94 -16.65 -2.25
C LYS A 4 6.51 -15.31 -1.79
N GLY A 5 6.09 -14.85 -0.62
CA GLY A 5 6.53 -13.58 -0.05
C GLY A 5 6.15 -13.41 1.41
N ARG A 6 6.64 -12.31 2.00
CA ARG A 6 6.26 -11.89 3.36
C ARG A 6 4.82 -11.41 3.36
N VAL A 7 4.04 -11.86 4.35
CA VAL A 7 2.64 -11.43 4.52
C VAL A 7 2.56 -10.14 5.33
N TYR A 8 1.82 -9.15 4.82
CA TYR A 8 1.40 -7.95 5.53
C TYR A 8 -0.11 -7.95 5.70
N LYS A 9 -0.58 -8.30 6.90
CA LYS A 9 -2.00 -8.43 7.20
C LYS A 9 -2.56 -7.13 7.77
N PHE A 10 -3.57 -6.58 7.10
CA PHE A 10 -4.40 -5.48 7.61
C PHE A 10 -5.69 -6.03 8.24
N GLY A 11 -6.42 -5.17 8.96
CA GLY A 11 -7.66 -5.53 9.65
C GLY A 11 -8.84 -5.72 8.70
N ASP A 12 -10.04 -5.69 9.28
CA ASP A 12 -11.29 -5.69 8.53
C ASP A 12 -11.61 -4.27 8.00
N ASP A 13 -12.55 -4.17 7.06
CA ASP A 13 -13.08 -2.91 6.53
C ASP A 13 -12.03 -1.94 5.93
N ILE A 14 -10.97 -2.47 5.31
CA ILE A 14 -10.03 -1.68 4.52
C ILE A 14 -10.72 -1.15 3.26
N ASP A 15 -10.87 0.17 3.17
CA ASP A 15 -11.44 0.85 2.02
C ASP A 15 -10.36 1.46 1.09
N THR A 16 -10.80 2.13 0.03
CA THR A 16 -9.89 2.72 -0.96
C THR A 16 -9.09 3.88 -0.42
N ASP A 17 -9.63 4.66 0.52
CA ASP A 17 -8.91 5.79 1.11
C ASP A 17 -7.81 5.29 2.07
N GLN A 18 -8.01 4.15 2.72
CA GLN A 18 -6.94 3.49 3.49
C GLN A 18 -5.83 2.90 2.61
N ILE A 19 -6.15 2.45 1.39
CA ILE A 19 -5.14 1.94 0.44
C ILE A 19 -4.35 3.09 -0.17
N ILE A 20 -5.05 4.12 -0.65
CA ILE A 20 -4.45 5.32 -1.25
C ILE A 20 -5.38 6.53 -1.03
N PRO A 21 -5.03 7.45 -0.12
CA PRO A 21 -5.92 8.55 0.21
C PRO A 21 -6.21 9.47 -0.98
N ALA A 22 -7.43 9.98 -1.10
CA ALA A 22 -7.84 10.90 -2.17
C ALA A 22 -6.94 12.14 -2.34
N ARG A 23 -6.18 12.53 -1.30
CA ARG A 23 -5.22 13.64 -1.33
C ARG A 23 -4.09 13.43 -2.37
N TYR A 24 -3.83 12.19 -2.80
CA TYR A 24 -2.85 11.85 -3.84
C TYR A 24 -3.47 11.63 -5.24
N MET A 25 -4.78 11.79 -5.41
CA MET A 25 -5.46 11.62 -6.72
C MET A 25 -5.26 12.80 -7.69
N ASN A 26 -4.23 13.62 -7.45
CA ASN A 26 -3.75 14.66 -8.34
C ASN A 26 -2.64 14.17 -9.29
N THR A 27 -2.15 12.94 -9.11
CA THR A 27 -1.13 12.30 -9.93
C THR A 27 -1.56 10.92 -10.38
N TYR A 28 -0.94 10.45 -11.46
CA TYR A 28 -1.06 9.08 -11.96
C TYR A 28 0.30 8.37 -11.99
N ASP A 29 1.36 9.00 -11.47
CA ASP A 29 2.68 8.38 -11.38
C ASP A 29 2.64 7.20 -10.40
N PRO A 30 2.86 5.96 -10.86
CA PRO A 30 2.82 4.79 -9.99
C PRO A 30 3.87 4.83 -8.88
N ALA A 31 5.04 5.44 -9.12
CA ALA A 31 6.09 5.53 -8.11
C ALA A 31 5.69 6.46 -6.96
N GLU A 32 5.07 7.59 -7.29
CA GLU A 32 4.53 8.54 -6.31
C GLU A 32 3.40 7.89 -5.49
N LEU A 33 2.44 7.24 -6.16
CA LEU A 33 1.33 6.57 -5.47
C LEU A 33 1.82 5.41 -4.58
N ALA A 34 2.83 4.65 -5.03
CA ALA A 34 3.42 3.57 -4.24
C ALA A 34 4.06 4.07 -2.93
N ALA A 35 4.61 5.29 -2.92
CA ALA A 35 5.21 5.89 -1.73
C ALA A 35 4.19 6.20 -0.62
N HIS A 36 2.89 6.24 -0.95
CA HIS A 36 1.78 6.55 -0.06
C HIS A 36 0.83 5.37 0.16
N CYS A 37 1.18 4.19 -0.35
CA CYS A 37 0.36 3.00 -0.22
C CYS A 37 0.20 2.62 1.27
N MET A 38 -1.06 2.39 1.69
CA MET A 38 -1.45 2.00 3.05
C MET A 38 -1.05 2.98 4.16
N GLU A 39 -0.67 4.23 3.86
CA GLU A 39 -0.05 5.13 4.85
C GLU A 39 -0.97 5.49 6.03
N ASP A 40 -2.28 5.62 5.78
CA ASP A 40 -3.26 5.96 6.82
C ASP A 40 -3.55 4.75 7.73
N ALA A 41 -3.31 3.52 7.23
CA ALA A 41 -3.42 2.28 8.01
C ALA A 41 -2.10 1.92 8.74
N ASP A 42 -0.96 2.14 8.10
CA ASP A 42 0.40 1.94 8.63
C ASP A 42 1.38 2.92 7.95
N PRO A 43 1.75 4.03 8.61
CA PRO A 43 2.65 5.04 8.07
C PRO A 43 4.06 4.52 7.72
N SER A 44 4.44 3.34 8.23
CA SER A 44 5.75 2.73 7.95
C SER A 44 5.73 1.75 6.78
N PHE A 45 4.54 1.45 6.24
CA PHE A 45 4.35 0.36 5.28
C PHE A 45 5.13 0.56 3.98
N ALA A 46 4.96 1.70 3.32
CA ALA A 46 5.62 2.00 2.05
C ALA A 46 7.16 1.95 2.16
N GLY A 47 7.72 2.26 3.33
CA GLY A 47 9.16 2.20 3.58
C GLY A 47 9.73 0.81 3.86
N ARG A 48 8.88 -0.20 4.14
CA ARG A 48 9.31 -1.56 4.54
C ARG A 48 8.78 -2.69 3.67
N VAL A 49 7.78 -2.44 2.84
CA VAL A 49 7.25 -3.45 1.90
C VAL A 49 8.31 -3.79 0.85
N GLU A 50 8.41 -5.07 0.49
CA GLU A 50 9.42 -5.56 -0.45
C GLU A 50 8.74 -6.19 -1.67
N PRO A 51 9.37 -6.13 -2.87
CA PRO A 51 8.85 -6.82 -4.05
C PRO A 51 8.55 -8.30 -3.78
N GLY A 52 7.36 -8.74 -4.17
CA GLY A 52 6.91 -10.12 -3.96
C GLY A 52 6.21 -10.36 -2.62
N ALA A 53 6.08 -9.35 -1.75
CA ALA A 53 5.23 -9.40 -0.56
C ALA A 53 3.75 -9.69 -0.90
N VAL A 54 3.02 -10.20 0.10
CA VAL A 54 1.61 -10.62 0.01
C VAL A 54 0.78 -9.90 1.06
#